data_AF-A0A540N4B5-F1
#
_entry.id   AF-A0A540N4B5-F1
#
_cell.length_a   1.000
_cell.length_b   1.000
_cell.length_c   1.000
_cell.angle_alpha   90.00
_cell.angle_beta   90.00
_cell.angle_gamma   90.00
#
_symmetry.space_group_name_H-M   'P 1'
#
loop_
_entity.id
_entity.type
_entity.pdbx_description
1 polymer ?
#
loop_
_entity_poly.entity_id
_entity_poly.type
_entity_poly.pdbx_seq_one_letter_code
_entity_poly.pdbx_strand_id
1 'polypeptide(L)'
;MKKIMDFTLGLTIPVGPFISRRLKSDVMQQLVPKIQRVEYVIMDKEQDDAYKEAIQEYRAASQARIAKTLEVYSNSILKVLLGKSPTILFSFLCFLSVNPYLPNVSKSWRPQEQTMVNTFNNDTSIFACLLSTRAGGQGLNLVGADTVVIHDMDFNSQIDRQAEDHCHRIGQVKPVTIYMFAPL
;
A
#
# COMPACT_ATOMS: atom_id res chain seq x y z
N MET A 1 21.55 -21.95 -8.64
CA MET A 1 21.50 -21.66 -7.19
C MET A 1 22.83 -21.15 -6.63
N LYS A 2 23.98 -21.80 -6.85
CA LYS A 2 25.30 -21.33 -6.36
C LYS A 2 25.64 -19.87 -6.68
N LYS A 3 25.52 -19.45 -7.96
CA LYS A 3 25.77 -18.05 -8.38
C LYS A 3 24.92 -16.99 -7.68
N ILE A 4 23.69 -17.32 -7.27
CA ILE A 4 22.79 -16.39 -6.57
C ILE A 4 23.22 -16.29 -5.10
N MET A 5 23.54 -17.42 -4.47
CA MET A 5 24.07 -17.46 -3.10
C MET A 5 25.39 -16.70 -2.98
N ASP A 6 26.29 -16.84 -3.96
CA ASP A 6 27.59 -16.14 -4.02
C ASP A 6 27.41 -14.62 -4.16
N PHE A 7 26.43 -14.16 -4.96
CA PHE A 7 26.10 -12.74 -5.10
C PHE A 7 25.51 -12.15 -3.82
N THR A 8 24.67 -12.92 -3.13
CA THR A 8 24.04 -12.48 -1.87
C THR A 8 25.10 -12.28 -0.79
N LEU A 9 26.03 -13.23 -0.65
CA LEU A 9 27.17 -13.14 0.28
C LEU A 9 28.10 -11.97 -0.07
N GLY A 10 28.32 -11.70 -1.35
CA GLY A 10 29.13 -10.57 -1.82
C GLY A 10 28.59 -9.19 -1.43
N LEU A 11 27.28 -9.06 -1.23
CA LEU A 11 26.65 -7.84 -0.71
C LEU A 11 26.55 -7.84 0.82
N THR A 12 26.24 -8.98 1.44
CA THR A 12 26.06 -9.07 2.91
C THR A 12 27.34 -8.75 3.69
N ILE A 13 28.51 -9.15 3.19
CA ILE A 13 29.80 -8.89 3.87
C ILE A 13 30.12 -7.39 3.98
N PRO A 14 30.07 -6.59 2.90
CA PRO A 14 30.37 -5.15 2.99
C PRO A 14 29.28 -4.33 3.68
N VAL A 15 27.99 -4.68 3.55
CA VAL A 15 26.91 -3.91 4.21
C VAL A 15 26.57 -4.39 5.62
N GLY A 16 26.98 -5.61 6.00
CA GLY A 16 26.67 -6.23 7.29
C GLY A 16 27.06 -5.41 8.52
N PRO A 17 28.24 -4.76 8.56
CA PRO A 17 28.62 -3.88 9.67
C PRO A 17 27.76 -2.62 9.78
N PHE A 18 27.12 -2.19 8.69
CA PHE A 18 26.36 -0.93 8.61
C PHE A 18 24.84 -1.13 8.73
N ILE A 19 24.33 -2.31 8.39
CA ILE A 19 22.90 -2.61 8.38
C ILE A 19 22.61 -3.74 9.36
N SER A 20 22.02 -3.39 10.50
CA SER A 20 21.42 -4.38 11.39
C SER A 20 19.97 -4.63 10.97
N ARG A 21 19.72 -5.80 10.38
CA ARG A 21 18.36 -6.26 10.04
C ARG A 21 18.08 -7.56 10.78
N ARG A 22 16.98 -7.59 11.53
CA ARG A 22 16.45 -8.80 12.18
C ARG A 22 15.02 -9.01 11.71
N LEU A 23 14.60 -10.27 11.56
CA LEU A 23 13.20 -10.55 11.26
C LEU A 23 12.36 -10.42 12.54
N LYS A 24 11.09 -10.05 12.39
CA LYS A 24 10.14 -10.04 13.50
C LYS A 24 10.05 -11.44 14.14
N SER A 25 10.12 -12.51 13.35
CA SER A 25 10.18 -13.90 13.83
C SER A 25 11.38 -14.19 14.73
N ASP A 26 12.52 -13.57 14.47
CA ASP A 26 13.78 -13.87 15.17
C ASP A 26 13.86 -13.15 16.52
N VAL A 27 13.13 -12.03 16.65
CA VAL A 27 13.14 -11.17 17.83
C VAL A 27 11.92 -11.41 18.70
N MET A 28 10.79 -11.80 18.11
CA MET A 28 9.48 -11.75 18.76
C MET A 28 8.90 -13.15 18.90
N GLN A 29 9.19 -13.80 20.03
CA GLN A 29 8.57 -15.09 20.35
C GLN A 29 7.09 -14.97 20.75
N GLN A 30 6.62 -13.75 21.08
CA GLN A 30 5.28 -13.48 21.61
C GLN A 30 4.35 -12.79 20.61
N LEU A 31 4.76 -12.64 19.35
CA LEU A 31 3.92 -11.97 18.36
C LEU A 31 2.85 -12.93 17.85
N VAL A 32 1.61 -12.48 17.92
CA VAL A 32 0.46 -13.19 17.36
C VAL A 32 0.64 -13.47 15.85
N PRO A 33 0.02 -14.53 15.32
CA PRO A 33 0.10 -14.81 13.89
C PRO A 33 -0.52 -13.69 13.06
N LYS A 34 0.06 -13.47 11.88
CA LYS A 34 -0.43 -12.56 10.84
C LYS A 34 -1.05 -13.38 9.72
N ILE A 35 -2.33 -13.21 9.46
CA ILE A 35 -3.08 -13.93 8.42
C ILE A 35 -3.34 -12.95 7.29
N GLN A 36 -2.90 -13.25 6.07
CA GLN A 36 -3.07 -12.39 4.91
C GLN A 36 -3.92 -13.09 3.86
N ARG A 37 -4.96 -12.40 3.37
CA ARG A 37 -5.92 -12.90 2.39
C ARG A 37 -6.05 -11.91 1.23
N VAL A 38 -6.04 -12.44 0.02
CA VAL A 38 -6.32 -11.68 -1.21
C VAL A 38 -7.68 -12.11 -1.69
N GLU A 39 -8.60 -11.17 -1.75
CA GLU A 39 -9.95 -11.38 -2.24
C GLU A 39 -10.09 -10.72 -3.61
N TYR A 40 -10.43 -11.52 -4.61
CA TYR A 40 -10.66 -11.04 -5.97
C TYR A 40 -12.12 -10.63 -6.13
N VAL A 41 -12.35 -9.38 -6.54
CA VAL A 41 -13.67 -8.78 -6.64
C VAL A 41 -14.03 -8.57 -8.10
N ILE A 42 -15.20 -9.06 -8.49
CA ILE A 42 -15.75 -8.85 -9.84
C ILE A 42 -16.33 -7.43 -9.89
N MET A 43 -15.99 -6.68 -10.93
CA MET A 43 -16.56 -5.36 -11.18
C MET A 43 -18.01 -5.47 -11.64
N ASP A 44 -18.84 -4.52 -11.21
CA ASP A 44 -20.18 -4.37 -11.75
C ASP A 44 -20.12 -3.97 -13.24
N LYS A 45 -21.20 -4.25 -13.98
CA LYS A 45 -21.25 -3.96 -15.42
C LYS A 45 -20.98 -2.49 -15.74
N GLU A 46 -21.52 -1.57 -14.94
CA GLU A 46 -21.29 -0.13 -15.09
C GLU A 46 -19.81 0.24 -14.87
N GLN A 47 -19.14 -0.42 -13.91
CA GLN A 47 -17.72 -0.20 -13.62
C GLN A 47 -16.84 -0.78 -14.73
N ASP A 48 -17.16 -1.96 -15.24
CA ASP A 48 -16.46 -2.61 -16.35
C ASP A 48 -16.58 -1.81 -17.66
N ASP A 49 -17.78 -1.30 -17.96
CA ASP A 49 -18.01 -0.46 -19.14
C ASP A 49 -17.20 0.85 -19.05
N ALA A 50 -17.22 1.54 -17.90
CA ALA A 50 -16.41 2.73 -17.67
C ALA A 50 -14.89 2.45 -17.73
N TYR A 51 -14.45 1.30 -17.21
CA TYR A 51 -13.05 0.87 -17.26
C TYR A 51 -12.59 0.64 -18.70
N LYS A 52 -13.41 -0.02 -19.52
CA LYS A 52 -13.13 -0.24 -20.95
C LYS A 52 -13.06 1.06 -21.72
N GLU A 53 -13.97 1.99 -21.46
CA GLU A 53 -13.96 3.33 -22.08
C GLU A 53 -12.67 4.08 -21.74
N ALA A 54 -12.29 4.14 -20.46
CA ALA A 54 -11.06 4.79 -20.01
C ALA A 54 -9.80 4.16 -20.64
N ILE A 55 -9.75 2.83 -20.81
CA ILE A 55 -8.66 2.15 -21.50
C ILE A 55 -8.59 2.57 -22.97
N GLN A 56 -9.73 2.62 -23.65
CA GLN A 56 -9.78 3.00 -25.07
C GLN A 56 -9.31 4.43 -25.27
N GLU A 57 -9.76 5.36 -24.43
CA GLU A 57 -9.31 6.75 -24.44
C GLU A 57 -7.79 6.83 -24.24
N TYR A 58 -7.26 6.14 -23.22
CA TYR A 58 -5.82 6.12 -22.96
C TYR A 58 -5.02 5.57 -24.14
N ARG A 59 -5.50 4.48 -24.77
CA ARG A 59 -4.87 3.88 -25.95
C ARG A 59 -4.88 4.84 -27.14
N ALA A 60 -6.00 5.48 -27.43
CA ALA A 60 -6.12 6.45 -28.52
C ALA A 60 -5.18 7.65 -28.28
N ALA A 61 -5.17 8.19 -27.07
CA ALA A 61 -4.26 9.27 -26.69
C ALA A 61 -2.78 8.85 -26.78
N SER A 62 -2.45 7.61 -26.39
CA SER A 62 -1.10 7.06 -26.50
C SER A 62 -0.67 6.89 -27.96
N GLN A 63 -1.54 6.35 -28.82
CA GLN A 63 -1.28 6.20 -30.25
C GLN A 63 -1.09 7.55 -30.95
N ALA A 64 -1.91 8.55 -30.62
CA ALA A 64 -1.74 9.91 -31.15
C ALA A 64 -0.39 10.54 -30.72
N ARG A 65 0.05 10.31 -29.48
CA ARG A 65 1.38 10.75 -29.00
C ARG A 65 2.51 10.03 -29.72
N ILE A 66 2.38 8.73 -29.97
CA ILE A 66 3.38 7.94 -30.71
C ILE A 66 3.46 8.40 -32.16
N ALA A 67 2.32 8.62 -32.83
CA ALA A 67 2.30 9.13 -34.20
C ALA A 67 2.96 10.50 -34.33
N LYS A 68 2.65 11.43 -33.41
CA LYS A 68 3.30 12.75 -33.34
C LYS A 68 4.79 12.68 -33.00
N THR A 69 5.19 11.69 -32.21
CA THR A 69 6.60 11.44 -31.89
C THR A 69 7.31 10.84 -33.12
N LEU A 70 6.70 9.93 -33.87
CA LEU A 70 7.26 9.34 -35.09
C LEU A 70 7.51 10.39 -36.19
N GLU A 71 6.66 11.41 -36.34
CA GLU A 71 6.91 12.54 -37.25
C GLU A 71 8.14 13.37 -36.85
N VAL A 72 8.41 13.52 -35.55
CA VAL A 72 9.58 14.25 -35.03
C VAL A 72 10.87 13.42 -35.15
N TYR A 73 10.76 12.09 -35.28
CA TYR A 73 11.88 11.15 -35.21
C TYR A 73 12.47 10.72 -36.56
N SER A 74 12.09 11.33 -37.68
CA SER A 74 12.79 11.12 -38.96
C SER A 74 14.28 11.53 -38.95
N ASN A 75 14.77 12.22 -37.91
CA ASN A 75 16.13 12.79 -37.88
C ASN A 75 16.98 12.45 -36.65
N SER A 76 16.59 11.55 -35.73
CA SER A 76 17.50 11.18 -34.63
C SER A 76 17.19 9.81 -34.02
N ILE A 77 18.16 8.91 -34.03
CA ILE A 77 18.11 7.60 -33.36
C ILE A 77 18.16 7.82 -31.85
N LEU A 78 17.01 7.93 -31.18
CA LEU A 78 16.96 7.84 -29.71
C LEU A 78 15.72 7.10 -29.24
N LYS A 79 15.96 5.94 -28.61
CA LYS A 79 14.98 5.17 -27.84
C LYS A 79 14.44 6.04 -26.70
N VAL A 80 13.18 6.48 -26.80
CA VAL A 80 12.48 7.14 -25.69
C VAL A 80 11.83 6.08 -24.82
N LEU A 81 12.32 5.97 -23.59
CA LEU A 81 11.68 5.26 -22.49
C LEU A 81 10.29 5.89 -22.23
N LEU A 82 9.23 5.12 -22.47
CA LEU A 82 7.85 5.44 -22.10
C LEU A 82 7.72 5.37 -20.57
N GLY A 83 8.14 6.43 -19.89
CA GLY A 83 8.08 6.57 -18.44
C GLY A 83 7.14 7.69 -18.01
N LYS A 84 5.84 7.54 -18.28
CA LYS A 84 4.80 8.19 -17.46
C LYS A 84 3.71 7.17 -17.20
N SER A 85 3.77 6.57 -16.02
CA SER A 85 2.68 5.80 -15.44
C SER A 85 1.43 6.68 -15.51
N PRO A 86 0.29 6.22 -16.07
CA PRO A 86 -0.96 6.85 -15.70
C PRO A 86 -1.08 6.65 -14.20
N THR A 87 -0.93 7.75 -13.45
CA THR A 87 -1.45 7.81 -12.09
C THR A 87 -2.95 7.59 -12.24
N ILE A 88 -3.36 6.31 -12.27
CA ILE A 88 -4.74 5.91 -12.08
C ILE A 88 -5.02 6.33 -10.65
N LEU A 89 -5.52 7.55 -10.54
CA LEU A 89 -5.81 8.24 -9.31
C LEU A 89 -7.17 7.72 -8.84
N PHE A 90 -7.25 6.42 -8.57
CA PHE A 90 -8.20 5.90 -7.60
C PHE A 90 -7.46 5.87 -6.27
N SER A 91 -7.29 7.05 -5.69
CA SER A 91 -7.12 7.17 -4.25
C SER A 91 -8.52 7.37 -3.68
N PHE A 92 -9.29 6.29 -3.61
CA PHE A 92 -10.59 6.30 -2.94
C PHE A 92 -10.51 5.42 -1.70
N LEU A 93 -10.11 6.09 -0.62
CA LEU A 93 -10.63 5.96 0.73
C LEU A 93 -10.99 4.53 1.20
N CYS A 94 -10.19 4.01 2.13
CA CYS A 94 -10.48 2.74 2.80
C CYS A 94 -11.74 2.84 3.69
N PHE A 95 -12.74 2.04 3.32
CA PHE A 95 -13.91 1.38 3.95
C PHE A 95 -14.96 2.10 4.84
N LEU A 96 -16.18 2.18 4.27
CA LEU A 96 -17.55 2.17 4.79
C LEU A 96 -17.78 1.98 6.31
N SER A 97 -18.06 3.08 7.01
CA SER A 97 -19.40 3.47 7.45
C SER A 97 -19.31 4.83 8.15
N VAL A 98 -20.23 5.72 7.80
CA VAL A 98 -20.37 7.07 8.33
C VAL A 98 -20.50 7.01 9.85
N ASN A 99 -19.48 7.46 10.57
CA ASN A 99 -19.64 7.96 11.93
C ASN A 99 -18.92 9.32 12.01
N PRO A 100 -19.63 10.44 12.20
CA PRO A 100 -19.14 11.80 11.93
C PRO A 100 -18.12 12.34 12.94
N TYR A 101 -17.57 11.50 13.83
CA TYR A 101 -16.82 11.97 15.00
C TYR A 101 -15.30 11.89 14.90
N LEU A 102 -14.73 11.28 13.85
CA LEU A 102 -13.28 11.22 13.66
C LEU A 102 -12.85 11.92 12.35
N PRO A 103 -12.14 13.05 12.42
CA PRO A 103 -11.55 13.69 11.26
C PRO A 103 -10.54 12.77 10.56
N ASN A 104 -10.51 12.82 9.22
CA ASN A 104 -9.49 12.15 8.42
C ASN A 104 -8.06 12.54 8.89
N VAL A 105 -7.23 11.55 9.22
CA VAL A 105 -5.82 11.76 9.58
C VAL A 105 -5.09 12.33 8.36
N SER A 106 -4.48 13.50 8.55
CA SER A 106 -3.86 14.31 7.50
C SER A 106 -2.41 13.90 7.25
N LYS A 107 -1.83 14.32 6.10
CA LYS A 107 -0.43 14.02 5.75
C LYS A 107 0.61 14.59 6.74
N SER A 108 0.22 15.58 7.55
CA SER A 108 1.07 16.22 8.56
C SER A 108 0.63 15.79 9.95
N TRP A 109 1.51 15.08 10.66
CA TRP A 109 1.21 14.60 12.00
C TRP A 109 0.92 15.77 12.95
N ARG A 110 -0.23 15.73 13.62
CA ARG A 110 -0.66 16.76 14.58
C ARG A 110 -0.91 16.13 15.95
N PRO A 111 -0.73 16.87 17.06
CA PRO A 111 -1.09 16.39 18.40
C PRO A 111 -2.51 15.83 18.51
N GLN A 112 -3.44 16.36 17.70
CA GLN A 112 -4.82 15.88 17.59
C GLN A 112 -4.93 14.43 17.10
N GLU A 113 -4.03 13.99 16.22
CA GLU A 113 -4.03 12.63 15.67
C GLU A 113 -3.57 11.61 16.71
N GLN A 114 -2.67 11.99 17.63
CA GLN A 114 -2.32 11.15 18.78
C GLN A 114 -3.52 10.92 19.71
N THR A 115 -4.34 11.95 19.92
CA THR A 115 -5.58 11.82 20.68
C THR A 115 -6.53 10.84 20.00
N MET A 116 -6.70 10.91 18.67
CA MET A 116 -7.56 9.96 17.93
C MET A 116 -7.07 8.52 18.06
N VAL A 117 -5.76 8.27 17.94
CA VAL A 117 -5.17 6.94 18.11
C VAL A 117 -5.38 6.43 19.54
N ASN A 118 -5.21 7.29 20.54
CA ASN A 118 -5.46 6.93 21.92
C ASN A 118 -6.94 6.62 22.17
N THR A 119 -7.86 7.42 21.62
CA THR A 119 -9.31 7.14 21.71
C THR A 119 -9.63 5.81 21.05
N PHE A 120 -9.13 5.57 19.82
CA PHE A 120 -9.35 4.31 19.10
C PHE A 120 -8.87 3.07 19.87
N ASN A 121 -7.70 3.15 20.52
CA ASN A 121 -7.16 2.01 21.26
C ASN A 121 -7.89 1.74 22.60
N ASN A 122 -8.51 2.76 23.21
CA ASN A 122 -9.15 2.64 24.53
C ASN A 122 -10.67 2.49 24.46
N ASP A 123 -11.31 2.98 23.39
CA ASP A 123 -12.75 2.99 23.24
C ASP A 123 -13.22 1.84 22.34
N THR A 124 -13.78 0.81 22.95
CA THR A 124 -14.32 -0.37 22.25
C THR A 124 -15.61 -0.08 21.48
N SER A 125 -16.21 1.11 21.63
CA SER A 125 -17.38 1.51 20.82
C SER A 125 -17.00 1.89 19.39
N ILE A 126 -15.71 2.17 19.14
CA ILE A 126 -15.22 2.53 17.81
C ILE A 126 -14.95 1.27 17.01
N PHE A 127 -15.78 1.03 16.00
CA PHE A 127 -15.68 -0.15 15.14
C PHE A 127 -14.52 -0.08 14.14
N ALA A 128 -14.25 1.10 13.56
CA ALA A 128 -13.28 1.26 12.50
C ALA A 128 -12.53 2.59 12.59
N CYS A 129 -11.27 2.59 12.15
CA CYS A 129 -10.43 3.77 11.99
C CYS A 129 -9.99 3.89 10.53
N LEU A 130 -10.25 5.04 9.89
CA LEU A 130 -9.93 5.25 8.49
C LEU A 130 -8.58 5.95 8.34
N LEU A 131 -7.70 5.34 7.57
CA LEU A 131 -6.34 5.83 7.36
C LEU A 131 -5.96 5.70 5.89
N SER A 132 -5.14 6.65 5.43
CA SER A 132 -4.47 6.48 4.13
C SER A 132 -3.29 5.52 4.28
N THR A 133 -3.04 4.66 3.29
CA THR A 133 -1.87 3.76 3.27
C THR A 133 -0.55 4.54 3.41
N ARG A 134 -0.50 5.78 2.91
CA ARG A 134 0.66 6.68 3.06
C ARG A 134 0.80 7.34 4.43
N ALA A 135 -0.26 7.40 5.24
CA ALA A 135 -0.12 7.68 6.67
C ALA A 135 0.65 6.55 7.39
N GLY A 136 0.82 5.39 6.72
CA GLY A 136 1.73 4.29 7.06
C GLY A 136 3.13 4.73 7.50
N GLY A 137 3.66 5.77 6.86
CA GLY A 137 5.00 6.30 7.13
C GLY A 137 5.19 6.94 8.50
N GLN A 138 4.11 7.25 9.23
CA GLN A 138 4.14 8.09 10.44
C GLN A 138 4.41 7.30 11.74
N GLY A 139 4.40 5.96 11.70
CA GLY A 139 4.73 5.14 12.87
C GLY A 139 3.64 5.06 13.95
N LEU A 140 2.36 5.11 13.57
CA LEU A 140 1.21 4.98 14.47
C LEU A 140 1.17 3.62 15.19
N ASN A 141 0.52 3.58 16.36
CA ASN A 141 0.33 2.36 17.15
C ASN A 141 -1.17 2.05 17.29
N LEU A 142 -1.67 1.07 16.54
CA LEU A 142 -3.09 0.75 16.41
C LEU A 142 -3.39 -0.67 16.93
N VAL A 143 -2.86 -0.99 18.11
CA VAL A 143 -3.01 -2.32 18.74
C VAL A 143 -4.46 -2.66 19.09
N GLY A 144 -5.37 -1.68 19.14
CA GLY A 144 -6.81 -1.93 19.31
C GLY A 144 -7.46 -2.64 18.12
N ALA A 145 -6.86 -2.58 16.92
CA ALA A 145 -7.36 -3.24 15.72
C ALA A 145 -6.74 -4.63 15.52
N ASP A 146 -7.59 -5.62 15.26
CA ASP A 146 -7.21 -6.98 14.88
C ASP A 146 -7.40 -7.26 13.37
N THR A 147 -8.17 -6.43 12.67
CA THR A 147 -8.41 -6.57 11.23
C THR A 147 -7.92 -5.35 10.46
N VAL A 148 -7.15 -5.59 9.40
CA VAL A 148 -6.68 -4.57 8.45
C VAL A 148 -7.31 -4.85 7.10
N VAL A 149 -7.91 -3.84 6.49
CA VAL A 149 -8.46 -3.94 5.15
C VAL A 149 -7.70 -2.97 4.24
N ILE A 150 -7.16 -3.48 3.15
CA ILE A 150 -6.50 -2.71 2.10
C ILE A 150 -7.41 -2.74 0.89
N HIS A 151 -8.07 -1.60 0.63
CA HIS A 151 -8.95 -1.42 -0.52
C HIS A 151 -8.14 -1.33 -1.82
N ASP A 152 -7.14 -0.43 -1.82
CA ASP A 152 -6.27 -0.19 -2.96
C ASP A 152 -4.82 -0.47 -2.55
N MET A 153 -4.17 -1.40 -3.26
CA MET A 153 -2.75 -1.69 -3.06
C MET A 153 -1.88 -0.60 -3.68
N ASP A 154 -0.85 -0.14 -2.97
CA ASP A 154 0.13 0.80 -3.54
C ASP A 154 1.09 0.05 -4.48
N PHE A 155 1.60 0.74 -5.49
CA PHE A 155 2.62 0.18 -6.38
C PHE A 155 3.89 -0.26 -5.62
N ASN A 156 4.16 0.36 -4.49
CA ASN A 156 5.24 -0.04 -3.59
C ASN A 156 4.69 -0.88 -2.42
N SER A 157 4.85 -2.20 -2.50
CA SER A 157 4.40 -3.16 -1.47
C SER A 157 4.99 -2.89 -0.08
N GLN A 158 6.10 -2.15 0.02
CA GLN A 158 6.68 -1.79 1.31
C GLN A 158 5.80 -0.80 2.08
N ILE A 159 5.02 0.03 1.40
CA ILE A 159 4.08 0.98 2.01
C ILE A 159 2.94 0.21 2.65
N ASP A 160 2.35 -0.75 1.94
CA ASP A 160 1.27 -1.59 2.45
C ASP A 160 1.75 -2.44 3.64
N ARG A 161 2.94 -3.03 3.53
CA ARG A 161 3.57 -3.75 4.65
C ARG A 161 3.79 -2.87 5.88
N GLN A 162 4.14 -1.60 5.68
CA GLN A 162 4.31 -0.66 6.78
C GLN A 162 2.97 -0.31 7.43
N ALA A 163 1.90 -0.20 6.63
CA ALA A 163 0.55 0.03 7.14
C ALA A 163 0.05 -1.16 7.97
N GLU A 164 0.26 -2.39 7.51
CA GLU A 164 -0.04 -3.62 8.27
C GLU A 164 0.68 -3.67 9.62
N ASP A 165 1.92 -3.20 9.65
CA ASP A 165 2.78 -3.20 10.84
C ASP A 165 2.33 -2.22 11.95
N HIS A 166 1.32 -1.37 11.70
CA HIS A 166 0.70 -0.55 12.75
C HIS A 166 -0.19 -1.35 13.70
N CYS A 167 -0.88 -2.37 13.17
CA CYS A 167 -1.73 -3.27 13.94
C CYS A 167 -0.96 -4.54 14.33
N HIS A 168 -0.11 -5.07 13.42
CA HIS A 168 0.74 -6.23 13.67
C HIS A 168 2.05 -5.83 14.36
N ARG A 169 1.92 -5.43 15.63
CA ARG A 169 3.03 -4.92 16.46
C ARG A 169 3.01 -5.52 17.87
N ILE A 170 4.11 -5.33 18.59
CA ILE A 170 4.23 -5.57 20.03
C ILE A 170 3.08 -4.89 20.76
N GLY A 171 2.40 -5.64 21.63
CA GLY A 171 1.21 -5.17 22.34
C GLY A 171 -0.09 -5.70 21.77
N GLN A 172 -0.07 -6.29 20.57
CA GLN A 172 -1.23 -7.01 20.03
C GLN A 172 -1.41 -8.36 20.71
N VAL A 173 -2.64 -8.63 21.16
CA VAL A 173 -3.04 -9.87 21.86
C VAL A 173 -3.88 -10.78 20.95
N LYS A 174 -4.57 -10.21 19.95
CA LYS A 174 -5.44 -10.94 19.03
C LYS A 174 -4.74 -11.21 17.69
N PRO A 175 -4.94 -12.38 17.05
CA PRO A 175 -4.46 -12.63 15.70
C PRO A 175 -4.84 -11.52 14.72
N VAL A 176 -3.89 -11.03 13.92
CA VAL A 176 -4.14 -9.94 12.97
C VAL A 176 -4.50 -10.52 11.61
N THR A 177 -5.66 -10.16 11.08
CA THR A 177 -6.11 -10.57 9.74
C THR A 177 -6.03 -9.39 8.78
N ILE A 178 -5.41 -9.59 7.62
CA ILE A 178 -5.27 -8.60 6.56
C ILE A 178 -6.07 -9.07 5.35
N TYR A 179 -7.01 -8.24 4.91
CA TYR A 179 -7.75 -8.42 3.67
C TYR A 179 -7.23 -7.45 2.62
N MET A 180 -6.87 -7.96 1.46
CA MET A 180 -6.45 -7.16 0.31
C MET A 180 -7.42 -7.42 -0.83
N PHE A 181 -8.08 -6.37 -1.30
CA PHE A 181 -9.00 -6.49 -2.43
C PHE A 181 -8.25 -6.20 -3.73
N ALA A 182 -8.47 -7.06 -4.71
CA ALA A 182 -7.96 -6.88 -6.06
C ALA A 182 -9.12 -7.05 -7.05
N PRO A 183 -9.28 -6.17 -8.04
CA PRO A 183 -10.23 -6.43 -9.12
C PRO A 183 -9.81 -7.67 -9.90
N LEU A 184 -10.79 -8.48 -10.31
CA LEU A 184 -10.59 -9.65 -11.19
C LEU A 184 -10.46 -9.23 -12.66
#